data_AF-A0A380IAX6-F1
#
_entry.id   AF-A0A380IAX6-F1
#
_cell.length_a   1.000
_cell.length_b   1.000
_cell.length_c   1.000
_cell.angle_alpha   90.00
_cell.angle_beta   90.00
_cell.angle_gamma   90.00
#
_symmetry.space_group_name_H-M   'P 1'
#
loop_
_entity.id
_entity.type
_entity.pdbx_description
1 polymer ?
#
loop_
_entity_poly.entity_id
_entity_poly.type
_entity_poly.pdbx_seq_one_letter_code
_entity_poly.pdbx_strand_id
1 'polypeptide(L)' 'MGAKIKYTIFSKNADEAIDIKNKIIINTTNVEELEIDISINEAYVFY' A
#
# COMPACT_ATOMS: atom_id res chain seq x y z
N MET A 1 2.75 23.66 -1.55
CA MET A 1 3.33 22.72 -2.51
C MET A 1 3.64 21.44 -1.75
N GLY A 2 2.61 20.65 -1.50
CA GLY A 2 2.72 19.33 -0.90
C GLY A 2 2.98 18.28 -1.95
N ALA A 3 3.60 17.19 -1.51
CA ALA A 3 3.89 16.06 -2.37
C ALA A 3 2.64 15.20 -2.54
N LYS A 4 2.38 14.77 -3.78
CA LYS A 4 1.47 13.67 -4.09
C LYS A 4 2.27 12.39 -4.11
N ILE A 5 1.89 11.41 -3.29
CA ILE A 5 2.59 10.12 -3.23
C ILE A 5 1.62 9.01 -3.61
N LYS A 6 2.05 8.19 -4.58
CA LYS A 6 1.32 7.00 -5.01
C LYS A 6 2.09 5.74 -4.59
N TYR A 7 1.43 4.85 -3.87
CA TYR A 7 1.94 3.53 -3.50
C TYR A 7 1.15 2.46 -4.23
N THR A 8 1.84 1.40 -4.66
CA THR A 8 1.22 0.19 -5.21
C THR A 8 1.67 -0.99 -4.38
N ILE A 9 0.73 -1.66 -3.72
CA ILE A 9 0.97 -2.78 -2.83
C ILE A 9 0.51 -4.07 -3.52
N PHE A 10 1.43 -5.02 -3.67
CA PHE A 10 1.12 -6.38 -4.09
C PHE A 10 1.17 -7.27 -2.85
N SER A 11 0.07 -7.93 -2.52
CA SER A 11 0.01 -8.78 -1.35
C SER A 11 -0.72 -10.08 -1.65
N LYS A 12 -0.36 -11.12 -0.90
CA LYS A 12 -0.88 -12.48 -1.08
C LYS A 12 -2.27 -12.65 -0.46
N ASN A 13 -2.60 -11.85 0.54
CA ASN A 13 -3.84 -11.92 1.31
C ASN A 13 -4.23 -10.54 1.86
N ALA A 14 -5.52 -10.37 2.16
CA ALA A 14 -6.07 -9.08 2.58
C ALA A 14 -5.45 -8.55 3.89
N ASP A 15 -5.18 -9.42 4.86
CA ASP A 15 -4.60 -9.04 6.15
C ASP A 15 -3.22 -8.40 6.01
N GLU A 16 -2.32 -9.01 5.23
CA GLU A 16 -0.98 -8.46 4.99
C GLU A 16 -1.06 -7.12 4.23
N ALA A 17 -1.95 -7.03 3.25
CA ALA A 17 -2.18 -5.78 2.52
C ALA A 17 -2.67 -4.64 3.44
N ILE A 18 -3.54 -4.96 4.41
CA ILE A 18 -4.06 -4.02 5.40
C ILE A 18 -2.97 -3.56 6.37
N ASP A 19 -2.11 -4.48 6.84
CA ASP A 19 -0.98 -4.14 7.71
C ASP A 19 -0.01 -3.16 7.03
N ILE A 20 0.36 -3.45 5.77
CA ILE A 20 1.24 -2.59 4.97
C ILE A 20 0.59 -1.22 4.73
N LYS A 21 -0.70 -1.18 4.38
CA LYS A 21 -1.45 0.07 4.22
C LYS A 21 -1.40 0.91 5.50
N ASN A 22 -1.66 0.31 6.66
CA ASN A 22 -1.66 1.01 7.94
C ASN A 22 -0.28 1.57 8.28
N LYS A 23 0.80 0.82 8.02
CA LYS A 23 2.17 1.32 8.18
C LYS A 23 2.48 2.51 7.29
N ILE A 24 2.04 2.50 6.03
CA ILE A 24 2.24 3.62 5.10
C ILE A 24 1.52 4.86 5.60
N ILE A 25 0.25 4.73 6.01
CA ILE A 25 -0.54 5.86 6.51
C ILE A 25 0.10 6.47 7.77
N ILE A 26 0.54 5.64 8.72
CA ILE A 26 1.15 6.12 9.98
C ILE A 26 2.46 6.87 9.72
N ASN A 27 3.29 6.36 8.80
CA ASN A 27 4.60 6.97 8.51
C ASN A 27 4.51 8.15 7.55
N THR A 28 3.44 8.25 6.75
CA THR A 28 3.27 9.35 5.80
C THR A 28 2.66 10.55 6.51
N THR A 29 3.51 11.35 7.14
CA THR A 29 3.16 12.69 7.60
C THR A 29 3.59 13.69 6.54
N ASN A 30 2.75 14.69 6.25
CA ASN A 30 3.06 15.81 5.35
C ASN A 30 2.90 15.56 3.82
N VAL A 31 1.84 14.85 3.43
CA VAL A 31 1.40 14.75 2.01
C VAL A 31 0.07 15.46 1.82
N GLU A 32 -0.10 16.12 0.67
CA GLU A 32 -1.38 16.71 0.29
C GLU A 32 -2.36 15.64 -0.22
N GLU A 33 -1.85 14.59 -0.87
CA GLU A 33 -2.66 13.51 -1.44
C GLU A 33 -1.87 12.19 -1.40
N LEU A 34 -2.49 11.15 -0.85
CA LEU A 34 -1.96 9.79 -0.74
C LEU A 34 -2.88 8.84 -1.49
N GLU A 35 -2.37 8.23 -2.56
CA GLU A 35 -3.10 7.21 -3.32
C GLU A 35 -2.42 5.84 -3.09
N ILE A 36 -3.20 4.85 -2.63
CA ILE A 36 -2.71 3.50 -2.37
C ILE A 36 -3.53 2.52 -3.20
N ASP A 37 -2.93 2.00 -4.26
CA ASP A 37 -3.48 0.91 -5.06
C ASP A 37 -3.07 -0.42 -4.44
N ILE A 38 -4.03 -1.23 -4.02
CA ILE A 38 -3.79 -2.56 -3.44
C ILE A 38 -4.27 -3.62 -4.43
N SER A 39 -3.33 -4.41 -4.91
CA SER A 39 -3.61 -5.59 -5.74
C SER A 39 -3.36 -6.85 -4.92
N ILE A 40 -4.45 -7.54 -4.57
CA ILE A 40 -4.37 -8.86 -3.94
C ILE A 40 -4.32 -9.90 -5.06
N ASN A 41 -3.23 -10.64 -5.14
CA ASN A 41 -3.07 -11.71 -6.12
C ASN A 41 -2.61 -12.96 -5.36
N GLU A 42 -3.47 -13.99 -5.31
CA GLU A 42 -3.07 -15.35 -4.87
C GLU A 42 -1.94 -15.93 -5.76
N ALA A 43 -1.66 -15.32 -6.91
CA ALA A 43 -0.71 -15.77 -7.92
C ALA A 43 0.78 -15.58 -7.56
N TYR A 44 1.14 -15.09 -6.37
CA TYR A 44 2.52 -15.16 -5.86
C TYR A 44 2.79 -16.49 -5.11
N VAL A 45 2.34 -17.60 -5.69
CA VAL A 45 2.89 -18.94 -5.43
C VAL A 45 3.98 -19.15 -6.48
N PHE A 46 5.22 -18.84 -6.12
CA PHE A 46 6.37 -19.35 -6.87
C PHE A 46 6.39 -20.88 -6.68
N TYR A 47 6.24 -21.62 -7.77
CA TYR A 47 6.52 -23.07 -7.85
C TYR A 47 8.03 -23.29 -7.97
#